data_AF-S9U6J5-F1
#
_entry.id   AF-S9U6J5-F1
#
_cell.length_a   1.000
_cell.length_b   1.000
_cell.length_c   1.000
_cell.angle_alpha   90.00
_cell.angle_beta   90.00
_cell.angle_gamma   90.00
#
_symmetry.space_group_name_H-M   'P 1'
#
loop_
_entity.id
_entity.type
_entity.pdbx_description
1 polymer ?
#
loop_
_entity_poly.entity_id
_entity_poly.type
_entity_poly.pdbx_seq_one_letter_code
_entity_poly.pdbx_strand_id
1 'polypeptide(L)'
;MASKCNPFRYPGEVSDNQQPGYYNPCGALAWAMFNDSISLYNSKGVLICDGTQFTANGTNLTSDNQCHKSGIALNSATTKSFMPAVPSTKVTGPMWTGDGGTESTDPFYTAGYYFEEPGHKIPITTDEDFIVWEKMAYLADFSNMYRIIDVDLPAGEYTLNITENFNVNAFSGEKHVRLVTRTWIGGRNHILGILLVVLGCVSFVIFVAVLVTGCVMNRI
;
A
#
# COMPACT_ATOMS: atom_id res chain seq x y z
N MET A 1 -6.24 11.24 -23.68
CA MET A 1 -5.72 10.81 -22.36
C MET A 1 -6.57 11.42 -21.27
N ALA A 2 -6.73 10.78 -20.11
CA ALA A 2 -7.64 11.27 -19.08
C ALA A 2 -7.13 12.59 -18.47
N SER A 3 -7.93 13.67 -18.54
CA SER A 3 -7.64 14.94 -17.86
C SER A 3 -7.47 14.78 -16.34
N LYS A 4 -8.03 13.69 -15.78
CA LYS A 4 -8.00 13.34 -14.36
C LYS A 4 -6.61 12.99 -13.81
N CYS A 5 -5.63 12.67 -14.66
CA CYS A 5 -4.27 12.34 -14.25
C CYS A 5 -3.33 13.57 -14.20
N ASN A 6 -3.81 14.79 -14.43
CA ASN A 6 -2.98 15.99 -14.28
C ASN A 6 -2.50 16.14 -12.82
N PRO A 7 -1.26 16.58 -12.56
CA PRO A 7 -0.28 17.12 -13.50
C PRO A 7 0.80 16.13 -13.99
N PHE A 8 0.70 14.84 -13.66
CA PHE A 8 1.71 13.84 -14.04
C PHE A 8 1.20 12.91 -15.14
N ARG A 9 0.88 13.48 -16.31
CA ARG A 9 0.45 12.70 -17.48
C ARG A 9 1.61 12.46 -18.43
N TYR A 10 2.47 13.46 -18.57
CA TYR A 10 3.60 13.48 -19.50
C TYR A 10 4.89 13.87 -18.80
N PRO A 11 6.04 13.36 -19.25
CA PRO A 11 7.34 13.80 -18.76
C PRO A 11 7.55 15.29 -19.03
N GLY A 12 7.97 16.03 -17.99
CA GLY A 12 8.18 17.47 -18.05
C GLY A 12 6.92 18.34 -18.02
N GLU A 13 5.74 17.76 -17.75
CA GLU A 13 4.48 18.52 -17.66
C GLU A 13 4.50 19.57 -16.52
N VAL A 14 5.15 19.25 -15.39
CA VAL A 14 5.25 20.17 -14.24
C VAL A 14 6.35 21.21 -14.43
N SER A 15 7.44 20.87 -15.10
CA SER A 15 8.58 21.76 -15.34
C SER A 15 8.46 22.60 -16.61
N ASP A 16 7.34 22.51 -17.34
CA ASP A 16 7.11 23.17 -18.64
C ASP A 16 8.20 22.80 -19.69
N ASN A 17 8.80 21.62 -19.53
CA ASN A 17 9.85 21.06 -20.38
C ASN A 17 9.39 19.71 -20.97
N GLN A 18 8.26 19.75 -21.68
CA GLN A 18 7.56 18.54 -22.10
C GLN A 18 8.41 17.66 -23.02
N GLN A 19 8.59 16.40 -22.61
CA GLN A 19 9.25 15.35 -23.41
C GLN A 19 8.23 14.47 -24.13
N PRO A 20 8.62 13.79 -25.23
CA PRO A 20 7.74 12.85 -25.90
C PRO A 20 7.43 11.64 -25.01
N GLY A 21 6.16 11.20 -25.06
CA GLY A 21 5.69 10.02 -24.35
C GLY A 21 4.70 10.35 -23.25
N TYR A 22 4.43 9.36 -22.41
CA TYR A 22 3.46 9.46 -21.33
C TYR A 22 3.79 8.52 -20.18
N TYR A 23 3.37 8.89 -18.96
CA TYR A 23 3.55 8.04 -17.79
C TYR A 23 2.53 6.91 -17.71
N ASN A 24 3.00 5.73 -17.34
CA ASN A 24 2.17 4.62 -16.92
C ASN A 24 2.81 3.95 -15.69
N PRO A 25 2.17 4.06 -14.51
CA PRO A 25 0.89 4.74 -14.23
C PRO A 25 1.01 6.28 -14.22
N CYS A 26 -0.10 6.97 -14.53
CA CYS A 26 -0.18 8.44 -14.52
C CYS A 26 -0.78 9.01 -13.23
N GLY A 27 -0.48 10.27 -12.95
CA GLY A 27 -1.13 11.04 -11.88
C GLY A 27 -0.36 11.12 -10.56
N ALA A 28 -0.85 12.02 -9.70
CA ALA A 28 -0.18 12.36 -8.43
C ALA A 28 -0.15 11.19 -7.44
N LEU A 29 -1.09 10.25 -7.49
CA LEU A 29 -1.08 9.08 -6.60
C LEU A 29 0.11 8.17 -6.88
N ALA A 30 0.39 7.92 -8.16
CA ALA A 30 1.56 7.14 -8.57
C ALA A 30 2.86 7.88 -8.30
N TRP A 31 2.90 9.18 -8.60
CA TRP A 31 4.07 10.02 -8.34
C TRP A 31 4.39 10.14 -6.85
N ALA A 32 3.39 10.17 -5.98
CA ALA A 32 3.60 10.28 -4.53
C ALA A 32 3.78 8.93 -3.82
N MET A 33 4.20 7.86 -4.53
CA MET A 33 4.33 6.54 -3.93
C MET A 33 5.37 6.51 -2.80
N PHE A 34 4.98 5.90 -1.68
CA PHE A 34 5.89 5.63 -0.57
C PHE A 34 7.06 4.72 -1.00
N ASN A 35 8.29 5.15 -0.72
CA ASN A 35 9.51 4.52 -1.24
C ASN A 35 10.60 4.27 -0.18
N ASP A 36 10.26 4.28 1.11
CA ASP A 36 11.20 3.81 2.14
C ASP A 36 11.42 2.31 2.02
N SER A 37 12.60 1.86 2.42
CA SER A 37 12.95 0.43 2.50
C SER A 37 13.09 -0.01 3.94
N ILE A 38 12.49 -1.14 4.30
CA ILE A 38 12.48 -1.63 5.69
C ILE A 38 13.00 -3.06 5.73
N SER A 39 13.96 -3.32 6.61
CA SER A 39 14.50 -4.65 6.87
C SER A 39 14.49 -4.95 8.38
N LEU A 40 14.18 -6.19 8.74
CA LEU A 40 14.03 -6.67 10.11
C LEU A 40 15.12 -7.68 10.45
N TYR A 41 15.77 -7.46 11.59
CA TYR A 41 16.81 -8.33 12.14
C TYR A 41 16.45 -8.77 13.55
N ASN A 42 16.90 -9.96 13.93
CA ASN A 42 16.82 -10.41 15.32
C ASN A 42 17.89 -9.74 16.19
N SER A 43 17.83 -9.98 17.51
CA SER A 43 18.84 -9.50 18.48
C SER A 43 20.28 -9.93 18.21
N LYS A 44 20.50 -10.98 17.41
CA LYS A 44 21.82 -11.48 17.01
C LYS A 44 22.32 -10.89 15.68
N GLY A 45 21.56 -9.97 15.07
CA GLY A 45 21.87 -9.37 13.77
C GLY A 45 21.61 -10.30 12.57
N VAL A 46 20.89 -11.40 12.76
CA VAL A 46 20.47 -12.29 11.66
C VAL A 46 19.25 -11.68 10.98
N LEU A 47 19.28 -11.62 9.65
CA LEU A 47 18.19 -11.15 8.82
C LEU A 47 16.96 -12.05 8.97
N ILE A 48 15.80 -11.43 9.20
CA ILE A 48 14.50 -12.10 9.18
C ILE A 48 13.76 -11.73 7.91
N CYS A 49 13.65 -10.43 7.63
CA CYS A 49 12.93 -9.94 6.48
C CYS A 49 13.68 -8.76 5.85
N ASP A 50 14.09 -8.88 4.59
CA ASP A 50 14.56 -7.76 3.79
C ASP A 50 13.45 -7.36 2.81
N GLY A 51 12.83 -6.20 3.05
CA GLY A 51 11.77 -5.68 2.21
C GLY A 51 12.18 -5.30 0.80
N THR A 52 13.49 -5.16 0.53
CA THR A 52 14.03 -4.76 -0.79
C THR A 52 14.22 -5.92 -1.75
N GLN A 53 14.32 -7.15 -1.24
CA GLN A 53 14.70 -8.34 -2.02
C GLN A 53 13.49 -9.01 -2.68
N PHE A 54 12.66 -8.23 -3.38
CA PHE A 54 11.50 -8.73 -4.10
C PHE A 54 11.40 -8.14 -5.51
N THR A 55 10.97 -8.96 -6.47
CA THR A 55 10.57 -8.45 -7.78
C THR A 55 9.22 -7.75 -7.71
N ALA A 56 8.85 -7.02 -8.76
CA ALA A 56 7.51 -6.45 -8.90
C ALA A 56 6.40 -7.52 -8.83
N ASN A 57 6.67 -8.75 -9.28
CA ASN A 57 5.72 -9.85 -9.21
C ASN A 57 5.68 -10.54 -7.83
N GLY A 58 6.38 -10.00 -6.83
CA GLY A 58 6.40 -10.54 -5.47
C GLY A 58 7.28 -11.78 -5.28
N THR A 59 8.09 -12.15 -6.28
CA THR A 59 9.04 -13.26 -6.13
C THR A 59 10.22 -12.80 -5.27
N ASN A 60 10.57 -13.62 -4.30
CA ASN A 60 11.71 -13.37 -3.43
C ASN A 60 13.03 -13.58 -4.19
N LEU A 61 13.94 -12.61 -4.08
CA LEU A 61 15.26 -12.65 -4.72
C LEU A 61 16.30 -13.38 -3.88
N THR A 62 16.04 -13.58 -2.58
CA THR A 62 16.97 -14.17 -1.63
C THR A 62 16.31 -15.35 -0.91
N SER A 63 16.92 -16.54 -0.94
CA SER A 63 16.37 -17.74 -0.28
C SER A 63 16.19 -17.61 1.23
N ASP A 64 16.98 -16.74 1.86
CA ASP A 64 17.05 -16.60 3.32
C ASP A 64 15.99 -15.63 3.87
N ASN A 65 15.21 -14.99 2.99
CA ASN A 65 14.15 -14.07 3.41
C ASN A 65 12.98 -14.86 4.01
N GLN A 66 12.67 -14.62 5.29
CA GLN A 66 11.58 -15.29 6.03
C GLN A 66 10.28 -14.46 5.97
N CYS A 67 10.09 -13.76 4.86
CA CYS A 67 8.90 -12.97 4.59
C CYS A 67 8.58 -12.97 3.10
N HIS A 68 7.35 -12.61 2.77
CA HIS A 68 6.90 -12.48 1.40
C HIS A 68 6.13 -11.18 1.16
N LYS A 69 6.10 -10.78 -0.11
CA LYS A 69 5.39 -9.61 -0.63
C LYS A 69 4.06 -9.96 -1.29
N SER A 70 3.86 -11.20 -1.72
CA SER A 70 2.62 -11.61 -2.37
C SER A 70 1.44 -11.64 -1.39
N GLY A 71 0.25 -11.25 -1.82
CA GLY A 71 -0.95 -11.30 -0.97
C GLY A 71 -1.05 -10.15 0.04
N ILE A 72 -0.25 -9.10 -0.11
CA ILE A 72 -0.44 -7.85 0.63
C ILE A 72 -1.59 -7.02 0.05
N ALA A 73 -1.80 -7.14 -1.26
CA ALA A 73 -2.92 -6.56 -1.99
C ALA A 73 -4.13 -7.50 -2.03
N LEU A 74 -5.29 -6.94 -2.37
CA LEU A 74 -6.51 -7.74 -2.55
C LEU A 74 -6.41 -8.59 -3.82
N ASN A 75 -6.69 -9.90 -3.72
CA ASN A 75 -6.62 -10.84 -4.85
C ASN A 75 -7.41 -10.39 -6.09
N SER A 76 -8.55 -9.71 -5.93
CA SER A 76 -9.32 -9.21 -7.07
C SER A 76 -8.62 -8.03 -7.76
N ALA A 77 -7.87 -7.21 -7.02
CA ALA A 77 -7.12 -6.09 -7.58
C ALA A 77 -5.97 -6.62 -8.43
N THR A 78 -5.19 -7.57 -7.91
CA THR A 78 -4.05 -8.18 -8.61
C THR A 78 -4.46 -8.97 -9.86
N THR A 79 -5.63 -9.62 -9.84
CA THR A 79 -6.07 -10.48 -10.96
C THR A 79 -6.94 -9.78 -12.00
N LYS A 80 -7.67 -8.72 -11.64
CA LYS A 80 -8.68 -8.10 -12.53
C LYS A 80 -8.49 -6.63 -12.83
N SER A 81 -7.75 -5.88 -12.00
CA SER A 81 -7.66 -4.43 -12.13
C SER A 81 -6.26 -3.97 -12.52
N PHE A 82 -5.24 -4.52 -11.86
CA PHE A 82 -3.86 -4.13 -12.02
C PHE A 82 -3.13 -5.11 -12.94
N MET A 83 -3.37 -4.95 -14.24
CA MET A 83 -2.79 -5.78 -15.28
C MET A 83 -1.45 -5.21 -15.78
N PRO A 84 -0.63 -6.02 -16.47
CA PRO A 84 0.58 -5.54 -17.12
C PRO A 84 0.29 -4.37 -18.06
N ALA A 85 1.19 -3.39 -18.06
CA ALA A 85 1.08 -2.22 -18.89
C ALA A 85 1.11 -2.62 -20.39
N VAL A 86 0.08 -2.24 -21.13
CA VAL A 86 0.02 -2.41 -22.59
C VAL A 86 0.16 -1.03 -23.24
N PRO A 87 1.09 -0.86 -24.21
CA PRO A 87 1.23 0.41 -24.93
C PRO A 87 -0.09 0.84 -25.56
N SER A 88 -0.49 2.09 -25.31
CA SER A 88 -1.71 2.64 -25.89
C SER A 88 -1.52 2.94 -27.38
N THR A 89 -2.43 2.45 -28.21
CA THR A 89 -2.50 2.83 -29.64
C THR A 89 -3.10 4.22 -29.86
N LYS A 90 -3.67 4.84 -28.82
CA LYS A 90 -4.36 6.14 -28.88
C LYS A 90 -3.48 7.32 -28.42
N VAL A 91 -2.29 7.05 -27.91
CA VAL A 91 -1.38 8.07 -27.39
C VAL A 91 -0.08 7.99 -28.17
N THR A 92 0.39 9.14 -28.64
CA THR A 92 1.63 9.26 -29.41
C THR A 92 2.83 9.34 -28.46
N GLY A 93 3.90 8.61 -28.78
CA GLY A 93 5.16 8.63 -28.04
C GLY A 93 5.41 7.40 -27.17
N PRO A 94 6.63 7.28 -26.60
CA PRO A 94 7.01 6.15 -25.77
C PRO A 94 6.22 6.10 -24.45
N MET A 95 5.98 4.89 -23.95
CA MET A 95 5.43 4.68 -22.62
C MET A 95 6.57 4.72 -21.60
N TRP A 96 6.48 5.61 -20.62
CA TRP A 96 7.40 5.70 -19.49
C TRP A 96 6.89 4.82 -18.36
N THR A 97 7.66 3.80 -17.98
CA THR A 97 7.35 2.84 -16.92
C THR A 97 8.55 2.62 -16.01
N GLY A 98 8.33 1.99 -14.86
CA GLY A 98 9.39 1.62 -13.92
C GLY A 98 10.40 0.58 -14.44
N ASP A 99 10.10 -0.11 -15.54
CA ASP A 99 11.03 -1.05 -16.18
C ASP A 99 12.07 -0.33 -17.06
N GLY A 100 11.85 0.96 -17.33
CA GLY A 100 12.65 1.73 -18.26
C GLY A 100 12.40 1.34 -19.72
N GLY A 101 12.93 2.13 -20.64
CA GLY A 101 12.90 1.79 -22.06
C GLY A 101 14.29 1.60 -22.65
N THR A 102 14.37 0.79 -23.72
CA THR A 102 15.64 0.32 -24.30
C THR A 102 16.17 1.20 -25.43
N GLU A 103 15.42 2.21 -25.89
CA GLU A 103 15.71 2.93 -27.14
C GLU A 103 15.69 4.47 -27.01
N SER A 104 16.26 5.03 -25.94
CA SER A 104 16.34 6.49 -25.77
C SER A 104 17.73 6.96 -25.35
N THR A 105 18.06 8.19 -25.75
CA THR A 105 19.20 8.95 -25.22
C THR A 105 18.93 9.56 -23.84
N ASP A 106 17.68 9.55 -23.38
CA ASP A 106 17.29 10.13 -22.10
C ASP A 106 17.63 9.16 -20.93
N PRO A 107 18.52 9.55 -20.00
CA PRO A 107 18.90 8.70 -18.88
C PRO A 107 17.72 8.40 -17.94
N PHE A 108 16.78 9.32 -17.74
CA PHE A 108 15.61 9.11 -16.89
C PHE A 108 14.67 8.07 -17.48
N TYR A 109 14.47 8.11 -18.80
CA TYR A 109 13.65 7.11 -19.49
C TYR A 109 14.26 5.70 -19.40
N THR A 110 15.57 5.58 -19.62
CA THR A 110 16.25 4.27 -19.55
C THR A 110 16.29 3.71 -18.12
N ALA A 111 16.36 4.58 -17.11
CA ALA A 111 16.33 4.19 -15.70
C ALA A 111 14.91 3.91 -15.17
N GLY A 112 13.86 4.29 -15.91
CA GLY A 112 12.47 4.19 -15.47
C GLY A 112 12.10 5.19 -14.37
N TYR A 113 12.70 6.38 -14.41
CA TYR A 113 12.49 7.46 -13.45
C TYR A 113 11.55 8.53 -13.99
N TYR A 114 10.94 9.28 -13.06
CA TYR A 114 10.28 10.53 -13.42
C TYR A 114 11.32 11.51 -14.01
N PHE A 115 10.86 12.32 -14.96
CA PHE A 115 11.74 13.20 -15.74
C PHE A 115 12.28 14.30 -14.82
N GLU A 116 13.58 14.59 -14.90
CA GLU A 116 14.29 15.54 -14.03
C GLU A 116 14.29 15.17 -12.53
N GLU A 117 13.90 13.95 -12.18
CA GLU A 117 13.81 13.47 -10.79
C GLU A 117 14.70 12.22 -10.58
N PRO A 118 16.01 12.40 -10.35
CA PRO A 118 16.95 11.28 -10.22
C PRO A 118 16.63 10.43 -8.98
N GLY A 119 16.54 9.11 -9.17
CA GLY A 119 16.21 8.16 -8.10
C GLY A 119 14.71 8.04 -7.81
N HIS A 120 13.87 8.91 -8.39
CA HIS A 120 12.42 8.80 -8.24
C HIS A 120 11.85 7.84 -9.28
N LYS A 121 11.75 6.57 -8.90
CA LYS A 121 11.31 5.50 -9.79
C LYS A 121 9.80 5.52 -10.03
N ILE A 122 9.40 5.36 -11.30
CA ILE A 122 8.00 5.17 -11.67
C ILE A 122 7.55 3.80 -11.16
N PRO A 123 6.41 3.69 -10.46
CA PRO A 123 5.96 2.40 -9.96
C PRO A 123 5.47 1.47 -11.07
N ILE A 124 5.58 0.17 -10.83
CA ILE A 124 5.12 -0.86 -11.78
C ILE A 124 3.68 -1.22 -11.44
N THR A 125 2.79 -1.25 -12.43
CA THR A 125 1.35 -1.43 -12.21
C THR A 125 0.98 -2.76 -11.55
N THR A 126 1.74 -3.82 -11.83
CA THR A 126 1.53 -5.16 -11.27
C THR A 126 2.14 -5.33 -9.88
N ASP A 127 2.89 -4.35 -9.40
CA ASP A 127 3.54 -4.41 -8.10
C ASP A 127 2.52 -4.25 -6.97
N GLU A 128 2.41 -5.25 -6.10
CA GLU A 128 1.49 -5.18 -4.96
C GLU A 128 1.77 -4.01 -4.00
N ASP A 129 3.01 -3.54 -3.88
CA ASP A 129 3.34 -2.33 -3.09
C ASP A 129 2.62 -1.11 -3.68
N PHE A 130 2.62 -1.00 -5.01
CA PHE A 130 1.91 0.05 -5.72
C PHE A 130 0.39 -0.14 -5.60
N ILE A 131 -0.12 -1.36 -5.73
CA ILE A 131 -1.56 -1.64 -5.62
C ILE A 131 -2.10 -1.28 -4.23
N VAL A 132 -1.35 -1.59 -3.18
CA VAL A 132 -1.70 -1.21 -1.81
C VAL A 132 -1.69 0.32 -1.66
N TRP A 133 -0.73 1.01 -2.29
CA TRP A 133 -0.65 2.47 -2.25
C TRP A 133 -1.79 3.16 -3.01
N GLU A 134 -2.16 2.65 -4.19
CA GLU A 134 -3.23 3.20 -5.03
C GLU A 134 -4.61 3.07 -4.35
N LYS A 135 -4.75 2.11 -3.43
CA LYS A 135 -5.92 1.98 -2.59
C LYS A 135 -5.99 3.13 -1.57
N MET A 136 -6.64 4.20 -1.99
CA MET A 136 -6.88 5.39 -1.16
C MET A 136 -7.50 5.07 0.20
N ALA A 137 -6.89 5.62 1.24
CA ALA A 137 -7.46 5.62 2.57
C ALA A 137 -8.57 6.68 2.68
N TYR A 138 -9.55 6.40 3.54
CA TYR A 138 -10.64 7.34 3.82
C TYR A 138 -10.25 8.42 4.84
N LEU A 139 -9.26 8.14 5.69
CA LEU A 139 -8.78 9.02 6.75
C LEU A 139 -7.33 9.44 6.45
N ALA A 140 -6.93 10.59 7.01
CA ALA A 140 -5.55 11.09 6.92
C ALA A 140 -4.55 10.15 7.61
N ASP A 141 -4.95 9.57 8.74
CA ASP A 141 -4.19 8.52 9.41
C ASP A 141 -4.57 7.16 8.80
N PHE A 142 -3.62 6.54 8.12
CA PHE A 142 -3.81 5.22 7.51
C PHE A 142 -2.59 4.34 7.67
N SER A 143 -2.79 3.05 7.42
CA SER A 143 -1.73 2.04 7.47
C SER A 143 -1.81 1.16 6.24
N ASN A 144 -0.70 1.08 5.51
CA ASN A 144 -0.54 0.19 4.38
C ASN A 144 0.25 -1.06 4.80
N MET A 145 -0.07 -2.20 4.20
CA MET A 145 0.69 -3.42 4.43
C MET A 145 1.98 -3.34 3.61
N TYR A 146 3.11 -3.67 4.26
CA TYR A 146 4.41 -3.72 3.59
C TYR A 146 4.81 -5.18 3.30
N ARG A 147 5.11 -5.99 4.33
CA ARG A 147 5.50 -7.39 4.18
C ARG A 147 4.77 -8.30 5.15
N ILE A 148 4.66 -9.57 4.80
CA ILE A 148 4.12 -10.62 5.67
C ILE A 148 5.30 -11.50 6.11
N ILE A 149 5.49 -11.61 7.42
CA ILE A 149 6.54 -12.45 8.00
C ILE A 149 5.97 -13.86 8.18
N ASP A 150 6.68 -14.86 7.67
CA ASP A 150 6.22 -16.26 7.64
C ASP A 150 6.65 -17.07 8.86
N VAL A 151 7.38 -16.44 9.78
CA VAL A 151 7.91 -17.05 10.99
C VAL A 151 7.36 -16.37 12.24
N ASP A 152 7.24 -17.15 13.30
CA ASP A 152 6.91 -16.61 14.61
C ASP A 152 8.06 -15.76 15.15
N LEU A 153 7.70 -14.60 15.69
CA LEU A 153 8.63 -13.71 16.39
C LEU A 153 8.52 -13.95 17.91
N PRO A 154 9.41 -14.75 18.52
CA PRO A 154 9.40 -14.93 19.97
C PRO A 154 9.68 -13.62 20.70
N ALA A 155 9.31 -13.56 21.99
CA ALA A 155 9.60 -12.40 22.81
C ALA A 155 11.11 -12.13 22.86
N GLY A 156 11.50 -10.92 22.48
CA GLY A 156 12.90 -10.52 22.39
C GLY A 156 13.07 -9.15 21.74
N GLU A 157 14.33 -8.77 21.56
CA GLU A 157 14.71 -7.53 20.89
C GLU A 157 14.88 -7.77 19.39
N TYR A 158 14.43 -6.81 18.61
CA TYR A 158 14.51 -6.79 17.16
C TYR A 158 15.00 -5.43 16.70
N THR A 159 15.76 -5.41 15.62
CA THR A 159 16.23 -4.17 15.01
C THR A 159 15.57 -3.99 13.66
N LEU A 160 14.94 -2.83 13.46
CA LEU A 160 14.45 -2.38 12.17
C LEU A 160 15.50 -1.46 11.56
N ASN A 161 15.98 -1.81 10.37
CA ASN A 161 16.79 -0.94 9.54
C ASN A 161 15.88 -0.29 8.50
N ILE A 162 15.86 1.04 8.45
CA ILE A 162 14.99 1.81 7.57
C ILE A 162 15.84 2.74 6.73
N THR A 163 15.74 2.61 5.41
CA THR A 163 16.29 3.59 4.47
C THR A 163 15.21 4.62 4.19
N GLU A 164 15.44 5.83 4.67
CA GLU A 164 14.52 6.96 4.67
C GLU A 164 14.62 7.74 3.34
N ASN A 165 13.70 7.47 2.41
CA ASN A 165 13.60 8.14 1.11
C ASN A 165 12.37 9.05 1.02
N PHE A 166 11.30 8.75 1.77
CA PHE A 166 10.04 9.46 1.73
C PHE A 166 9.99 10.57 2.79
N ASN A 167 10.11 11.82 2.33
CA ASN A 167 10.16 12.98 3.22
C ASN A 167 8.77 13.43 3.66
N VAL A 168 8.41 13.11 4.91
CA VAL A 168 7.15 13.55 5.54
C VAL A 168 7.21 14.94 6.18
N ASN A 169 8.42 15.46 6.44
CA ASN A 169 8.60 16.74 7.13
C ASN A 169 8.13 17.92 6.30
N ALA A 170 8.18 17.81 4.97
CA ALA A 170 7.75 18.86 4.05
C ALA A 170 6.25 19.23 4.20
N PHE A 171 5.44 18.31 4.72
CA PHE A 171 4.01 18.50 4.95
C PHE A 171 3.61 18.26 6.41
N SER A 172 4.57 18.33 7.34
CA SER A 172 4.36 18.12 8.78
C SER A 172 3.68 16.80 9.12
N GLY A 173 3.98 15.74 8.35
CA GLY A 173 3.46 14.40 8.58
C GLY A 173 4.35 13.56 9.50
N GLU A 174 3.82 12.42 9.94
CA GLU A 174 4.57 11.41 10.68
C GLU A 174 4.45 10.05 9.97
N LYS A 175 5.46 9.21 10.13
CA LYS A 175 5.44 7.83 9.65
C LYS A 175 5.87 6.87 10.76
N HIS A 176 5.23 5.72 10.79
CA HIS A 176 5.36 4.74 11.86
C HIS A 176 5.39 3.33 11.27
N VAL A 177 6.31 2.50 11.76
CA VAL A 177 6.31 1.06 11.47
C VAL A 177 5.53 0.33 12.54
N ARG A 178 4.59 -0.53 12.15
CA ARG A 178 3.79 -1.34 13.08
C ARG A 178 3.92 -2.81 12.74
N LEU A 179 4.41 -3.60 13.69
CA LEU A 179 4.34 -5.05 13.64
C LEU A 179 3.03 -5.51 14.27
N VAL A 180 2.21 -6.21 13.48
CA VAL A 180 0.88 -6.65 13.91
C VAL A 180 0.65 -8.11 13.51
N THR A 181 0.13 -8.90 14.43
CA THR A 181 -0.41 -10.23 14.12
C THR A 181 -1.86 -10.07 13.70
N ARG A 182 -2.23 -10.62 12.54
CA ARG A 182 -3.62 -10.61 12.07
C ARG A 182 -4.34 -11.86 12.58
N THR A 183 -5.56 -11.64 13.04
CA THR A 183 -6.51 -12.72 13.34
C THR A 183 -7.53 -12.82 12.22
N TRP A 184 -8.42 -13.83 12.25
CA TRP A 184 -9.56 -13.92 11.33
C TRP A 184 -10.31 -12.59 11.21
N ILE A 185 -10.54 -11.89 12.33
CA ILE A 185 -11.36 -10.68 12.37
C ILE A 185 -10.56 -9.43 11.96
N GLY A 186 -9.29 -9.62 11.60
CA GLY A 186 -8.33 -8.59 11.24
C GLY A 186 -7.42 -8.24 12.41
N GLY A 187 -7.08 -6.95 12.50
CA GLY A 187 -6.29 -6.40 13.60
C GLY A 187 -7.11 -6.21 14.88
N ARG A 188 -6.44 -5.74 15.93
CA ARG A 188 -7.08 -5.43 17.22
C ARG A 188 -8.08 -4.28 17.05
N ASN A 189 -9.37 -4.59 17.10
CA ASN A 189 -10.45 -3.61 17.04
C ASN A 189 -11.53 -3.88 18.10
N HIS A 190 -11.56 -3.05 19.14
CA HIS A 190 -12.52 -3.16 20.24
C HIS A 190 -13.89 -2.55 19.94
N ILE A 191 -13.98 -1.69 18.92
CA ILE A 191 -15.20 -0.93 18.60
C ILE A 191 -16.35 -1.87 18.23
N LEU A 192 -16.07 -2.88 17.40
CA LEU A 192 -17.08 -3.86 16.99
C LEU A 192 -17.62 -4.65 18.19
N GLY A 193 -16.74 -5.07 19.09
CA GLY A 193 -17.13 -5.78 20.32
C GLY A 193 -18.02 -4.92 21.22
N ILE A 194 -17.61 -3.67 21.46
CA ILE A 194 -18.39 -2.72 22.26
C ILE A 194 -19.76 -2.47 21.63
N LEU A 195 -19.83 -2.26 20.31
CA LEU A 195 -21.09 -2.01 19.60
C LEU A 195 -22.07 -3.18 19.72
N LEU A 196 -21.58 -4.42 19.60
CA LEU A 196 -22.40 -5.63 19.79
C LEU A 196 -22.90 -5.76 21.23
N VAL A 197 -22.06 -5.47 22.23
CA VAL A 197 -22.46 -5.49 23.64
C VAL A 197 -23.53 -4.43 23.93
N VAL A 198 -23.35 -3.20 23.45
CA VAL A 198 -24.33 -2.12 23.62
C VAL A 198 -25.67 -2.49 22.99
N LEU A 199 -25.66 -3.01 21.76
CA LEU A 199 -26.88 -3.45 21.07
C LEU A 199 -27.57 -4.61 21.81
N GLY A 200 -26.79 -5.56 22.34
CA GLY A 200 -27.26 -6.64 23.19
C GLY A 200 -27.91 -6.14 24.48
N CYS A 201 -27.29 -5.17 25.17
CA CYS A 201 -27.85 -4.59 26.38
C CYS A 201 -29.15 -3.84 26.11
N VAL A 202 -29.22 -3.02 25.04
CA VAL A 202 -30.43 -2.28 24.67
C VAL A 202 -31.57 -3.22 24.34
N SER A 203 -31.32 -4.24 23.51
CA SER A 203 -32.36 -5.24 23.17
C SER A 203 -32.83 -6.04 24.38
N PHE A 204 -31.93 -6.39 25.31
CA PHE A 204 -32.29 -7.08 26.55
C PHE A 204 -33.18 -6.22 27.45
N VAL A 205 -32.86 -4.92 27.63
CA VAL A 205 -33.69 -4.00 28.42
C VAL A 205 -35.09 -3.85 27.81
N ILE A 206 -35.17 -3.72 26.48
CA ILE A 206 -36.46 -3.66 25.77
C ILE A 206 -37.26 -4.96 25.97
N PHE A 207 -36.61 -6.12 25.84
CA PHE A 207 -37.25 -7.42 26.06
C PHE A 207 -37.83 -7.54 27.48
N VAL A 208 -37.04 -7.19 28.51
CA VAL A 208 -37.50 -7.22 29.91
C VAL A 208 -38.67 -6.26 30.12
N ALA A 209 -38.61 -5.04 29.56
CA ALA A 209 -39.69 -4.07 29.68
C ALA A 209 -41.01 -4.57 29.07
N VAL A 210 -40.95 -5.18 27.88
CA VAL A 210 -42.13 -5.78 27.22
C VAL A 210 -42.66 -6.96 28.02
N LEU A 211 -41.78 -7.84 28.53
CA LEU A 211 -42.19 -8.99 29.34
C LEU A 211 -42.90 -8.55 30.62
N VAL A 212 -42.31 -7.61 31.37
CA VAL A 212 -42.92 -7.07 32.60
C VAL A 212 -44.28 -6.44 32.28
N THR A 213 -44.35 -5.61 31.25
CA THR A 213 -45.61 -4.95 30.85
C THR A 213 -46.67 -5.97 30.46
N GLY A 214 -46.31 -6.97 29.66
CA GLY A 214 -47.22 -8.05 29.24
C GLY A 214 -47.69 -8.92 30.41
N CYS A 215 -46.80 -9.27 31.34
CA CYS A 215 -47.17 -10.04 32.53
C CYS A 215 -48.07 -9.25 33.49
N VAL A 216 -47.86 -7.93 33.62
CA VAL A 216 -48.69 -7.07 34.47
C VAL A 216 -50.06 -6.83 33.83
N MET A 217 -50.11 -6.57 32.53
CA MET A 217 -51.36 -6.28 31.81
C MET A 217 -52.24 -7.52 31.58
N ASN A 218 -51.67 -8.72 31.41
CA ASN A 218 -52.47 -9.96 31.32
C ASN A 218 -52.99 -10.48 32.66
N ARG A 219 -52.62 -9.84 33.79
CA ARG A 219 -53.03 -10.24 35.15
C ARG A 219 -54.17 -9.38 35.70
N ILE A 220 -54.59 -8.33 34.97
CA ILE A 220 -55.76 -7.48 35.22
C ILE A 220 -56.87 -7.91 34.26
#